data_AF-A0A428JFC4-F1
#
_entry.id   AF-A0A428JFC4-F1
#
_cell.length_a   1.000
_cell.length_b   1.000
_cell.length_c   1.000
_cell.angle_alpha   90.00
_cell.angle_beta   90.00
_cell.angle_gamma   90.00
#
_symmetry.space_group_name_H-M   'P 1'
#
loop_
_entity.id
_entity.type
_entity.pdbx_description
1 polymer ?
#
loop_
_entity_poly.entity_id
_entity_poly.type
_entity_poly.pdbx_seq_one_letter_code
_entity_poly.pdbx_strand_id
1 'polypeptide(L)'
;MDLISKDFIRSLMPHLDLMNTIGGGVAQAAMRIDKREKGVLVRIAAPSVTSEKFHVVLNENLLTVYAEFRHTPTDELAAPLFSRVLQLPAGLDLTRIDAVFEGQELQVRIPYQANAEPREITIKQR
;
A
#
# COMPACT_ATOMS: atom_id res chain seq x y z
N MET A 1 19.61 36.63 25.39
CA MET A 1 20.27 35.61 24.54
C MET A 1 19.17 34.81 23.89
N ASP A 2 19.00 34.91 22.57
CA ASP A 2 18.15 33.96 21.86
C ASP A 2 18.86 32.61 21.93
N LEU A 3 18.28 31.70 22.70
CA LEU A 3 18.83 30.36 22.97
C LEU A 3 18.86 29.49 21.72
N ILE A 4 18.17 29.91 20.65
CA ILE A 4 18.02 29.19 19.40
C ILE A 4 18.17 30.17 18.23
N SER A 5 19.04 29.85 17.26
CA SER A 5 19.26 30.71 16.10
C SER A 5 18.08 30.65 15.12
N LYS A 6 17.83 31.76 14.40
CA LYS A 6 16.81 31.80 13.34
C LYS A 6 17.08 30.76 12.24
N ASP A 7 18.34 30.50 11.93
CA ASP A 7 18.73 29.51 10.93
C ASP A 7 18.42 28.09 11.38
N PHE A 8 18.60 27.79 12.67
CA PHE A 8 18.20 26.50 13.25
C PHE A 8 16.68 26.30 13.23
N ILE A 9 15.89 27.35 13.51
CA ILE A 9 14.42 27.28 13.39
C ILE A 9 14.01 27.02 11.93
N ARG A 10 14.64 27.71 10.96
CA ARG A 10 14.36 27.49 9.53
C ARG A 10 14.73 26.09 9.06
N SER A 11 15.81 25.50 9.57
CA SER A 11 16.17 24.11 9.22
C SER A 11 15.20 23.07 9.78
N LEU A 12 14.49 23.39 10.87
CA LEU A 12 13.50 22.50 11.48
C LEU A 12 12.10 22.59 10.84
N MET A 13 11.76 23.72 10.21
CA MET A 13 10.43 23.95 9.61
C MET A 13 9.93 22.80 8.70
N PRO A 14 10.73 22.29 7.73
CA PRO A 14 10.27 21.21 6.85
C PRO A 14 9.94 19.92 7.60
N HIS A 15 10.67 19.64 8.68
CA HIS A 15 10.47 18.45 9.50
C HIS A 15 9.21 18.58 10.37
N LEU A 16 8.94 19.77 10.92
CA LEU A 16 7.70 20.03 11.66
C LEU A 16 6.46 19.91 10.75
N ASP A 17 6.53 20.40 9.52
CA ASP A 17 5.41 20.31 8.57
C ASP A 17 5.10 18.85 8.18
N LEU A 18 6.13 18.02 8.00
CA LEU A 18 5.96 16.58 7.77
C LEU A 18 5.34 15.88 8.99
N MET A 19 5.80 16.21 10.20
CA MET A 19 5.23 15.65 11.44
C MET A 19 3.76 16.03 11.63
N ASN A 20 3.39 17.27 11.37
CA ASN A 20 1.99 17.72 11.40
C ASN A 20 1.13 16.99 10.34
N THR A 21 1.68 16.77 9.15
CA THR A 21 0.98 16.05 8.06
C THR A 21 0.68 14.60 8.47
N ILE A 22 1.66 13.88 9.03
CA ILE A 22 1.50 12.49 9.48
C ILE A 22 0.60 12.40 10.74
N GLY A 23 0.74 13.35 11.66
CA GLY A 23 0.06 13.33 12.97
C GLY A 23 -1.40 13.78 12.99
N GLY A 24 -1.87 14.51 11.97
CA GLY A 24 -3.25 14.99 11.94
C GLY A 24 -3.74 15.68 10.65
N GLY A 25 -2.89 15.80 9.62
CA GLY A 25 -3.21 16.51 8.37
C GLY A 25 -3.73 15.64 7.22
N VAL A 26 -3.71 14.31 7.35
CA VAL A 26 -4.14 13.36 6.30
C VAL A 26 -5.19 12.38 6.80
N ALA A 27 -6.17 12.08 5.96
CA ALA A 27 -7.15 11.05 6.25
C ALA A 27 -6.45 9.68 6.33
N GLN A 28 -6.73 8.93 7.39
CA GLN A 28 -6.16 7.59 7.58
C GLN A 28 -6.58 6.65 6.44
N ALA A 29 -5.60 5.97 5.84
CA ALA A 29 -5.86 5.00 4.78
C ALA A 29 -6.54 3.75 5.35
N ALA A 30 -7.61 3.30 4.69
CA ALA A 30 -8.29 2.06 5.00
C ALA A 30 -7.94 0.98 3.96
N MET A 31 -7.63 -0.23 4.43
CA MET A 31 -7.39 -1.39 3.56
C MET A 31 -8.43 -2.47 3.84
N ARG A 32 -8.99 -3.03 2.77
CA ARG A 32 -9.93 -4.16 2.83
C ARG A 32 -9.46 -5.26 1.87
N ILE A 33 -9.64 -6.50 2.28
CA ILE A 33 -9.29 -7.67 1.47
C ILE A 33 -10.55 -8.49 1.29
N ASP A 34 -10.99 -8.66 0.05
CA ASP A 34 -12.16 -9.46 -0.30
C ASP A 34 -11.71 -10.69 -1.09
N LYS A 35 -12.08 -11.88 -0.62
CA LYS A 35 -11.99 -13.10 -1.42
C LYS A 35 -13.16 -13.13 -2.40
N ARG A 36 -12.87 -13.36 -3.68
CA ARG A 36 -13.83 -13.50 -4.77
C ARG A 36 -13.66 -14.89 -5.39
N GLU A 37 -14.60 -15.27 -6.26
CA GLU A 37 -14.54 -16.56 -6.95
C GLU A 37 -13.26 -16.73 -7.79
N LYS A 38 -12.84 -15.66 -8.48
CA LYS A 38 -11.70 -15.69 -9.41
C LYS A 38 -10.35 -15.32 -8.77
N GLY A 39 -10.34 -14.93 -7.50
CA GLY A 39 -9.12 -14.45 -6.84
C GLY A 39 -9.39 -13.59 -5.62
N VAL A 40 -8.42 -12.74 -5.28
CA VAL A 40 -8.48 -11.79 -4.18
C VAL A 40 -8.48 -10.37 -4.73
N LEU A 41 -9.30 -9.50 -4.12
CA LEU A 41 -9.33 -8.07 -4.37
C LEU A 41 -8.87 -7.34 -3.11
N VAL A 42 -7.75 -6.65 -3.18
CA VAL A 42 -7.28 -5.74 -2.13
C VAL A 42 -7.70 -4.33 -2.52
N ARG A 43 -8.45 -3.66 -1.64
CA ARG A 43 -8.93 -2.29 -1.85
C ARG A 43 -8.30 -1.36 -0.82
N ILE A 44 -7.79 -0.24 -1.29
CA ILE A 44 -7.19 0.78 -0.45
C ILE A 44 -7.90 2.11 -0.72
N ALA A 45 -8.58 2.62 0.30
CA ALA A 45 -9.17 3.95 0.29
C ALA A 45 -8.25 4.89 1.06
N ALA A 46 -7.64 5.85 0.37
CA ALA A 46 -6.84 6.91 0.98
C ALA A 46 -7.23 8.25 0.34
N PRO A 47 -8.26 8.95 0.85
CA PRO A 47 -8.83 10.13 0.20
C PRO A 47 -7.83 11.28 -0.01
N SER A 48 -6.79 11.36 0.82
CA SER A 48 -5.74 12.39 0.74
C SER A 48 -4.61 12.03 -0.24
N VAL A 49 -4.71 10.90 -0.96
CA VAL A 49 -3.65 10.37 -1.83
C VAL A 49 -4.15 10.30 -3.27
N THR A 50 -3.41 10.91 -4.20
CA THR A 50 -3.68 10.79 -5.64
C THR A 50 -3.08 9.50 -6.19
N SER A 51 -3.63 9.00 -7.30
CA SER A 51 -3.22 7.73 -7.93
C SER A 51 -1.71 7.61 -8.15
N GLU A 52 -1.04 8.71 -8.49
CA GLU A 52 0.37 8.75 -8.86
C GLU A 52 1.30 8.57 -7.66
N LYS A 53 0.79 8.77 -6.44
CA LYS A 53 1.53 8.64 -5.18
C LYS A 53 1.43 7.25 -4.58
N PHE A 54 0.62 6.37 -5.16
CA PHE A 54 0.54 4.98 -4.72
C PHE A 54 1.67 4.16 -5.35
N HIS A 55 2.22 3.29 -4.53
CA HIS A 55 3.21 2.31 -4.93
C HIS A 55 2.74 0.92 -4.51
N VAL A 56 2.77 0.00 -5.47
CA VAL A 56 2.45 -1.42 -5.27
C VAL A 56 3.69 -2.21 -5.65
N VAL A 57 4.31 -2.85 -4.68
CA VAL A 57 5.57 -3.58 -4.85
C VAL A 57 5.35 -5.02 -4.41
N LEU A 58 5.66 -5.96 -5.31
CA LEU A 58 5.69 -7.37 -4.99
C LEU A 58 7.15 -7.82 -4.85
N ASN A 59 7.50 -8.41 -3.71
CA ASN A 59 8.75 -9.11 -3.53
C ASN A 59 8.46 -10.53 -3.05
N GLU A 60 8.76 -11.53 -3.88
CA GLU A 60 8.36 -12.92 -3.68
C GLU A 60 6.84 -13.04 -3.43
N ASN A 61 6.42 -13.31 -2.18
CA ASN A 61 5.03 -13.38 -1.77
C ASN A 61 4.60 -12.23 -0.84
N LEU A 62 5.43 -11.20 -0.67
CA LEU A 62 5.11 -10.02 0.12
C LEU A 62 4.65 -8.89 -0.80
N LEU A 63 3.36 -8.56 -0.72
CA LEU A 63 2.78 -7.41 -1.39
C LEU A 63 2.83 -6.21 -0.45
N THR A 64 3.59 -5.20 -0.84
CA THR A 64 3.67 -3.93 -0.12
C THR A 64 2.89 -2.88 -0.90
N VAL A 65 1.94 -2.24 -0.22
CA VAL A 65 1.20 -1.10 -0.74
C VAL A 65 1.48 0.08 0.16
N TYR A 66 2.03 1.15 -0.41
CA TYR A 66 2.35 2.35 0.34
C TYR A 66 2.09 3.59 -0.50
N ALA A 67 2.00 4.73 0.18
CA ALA A 67 2.04 6.03 -0.46
C ALA A 67 2.94 6.96 0.33
N GLU A 68 3.59 7.87 -0.38
CA GLU A 68 4.47 8.86 0.22
C GLU A 68 4.08 10.29 -0.19
N PHE A 69 4.42 11.22 0.68
CA PHE A 69 4.29 12.65 0.46
C PHE A 69 5.68 13.27 0.37
N ARG A 70 5.88 14.03 -0.71
CA ARG A 70 7.00 14.95 -0.89
C ARG A 70 6.42 16.35 -1.14
N HIS A 71 7.06 17.39 -0.62
CA HIS A 71 6.64 18.77 -0.87
C HIS A 71 6.88 19.15 -2.33
N THR A 72 8.02 18.73 -2.89
CA THR A 72 8.32 18.78 -4.32
C THR A 72 8.77 17.40 -4.83
N PRO A 73 8.59 17.08 -6.14
CA PRO A 73 9.00 15.80 -6.69
C PRO A 73 10.50 15.49 -6.55
N THR A 74 11.33 16.52 -6.37
CA THR A 74 12.79 16.43 -6.25
C THR A 74 13.30 16.37 -4.81
N ASP A 75 12.42 16.54 -3.82
CA ASP A 75 12.83 16.50 -2.42
C ASP A 75 13.31 15.10 -2.04
N GLU A 76 14.48 15.01 -1.42
CA GLU A 76 15.00 13.74 -0.89
C GLU A 76 14.14 13.20 0.26
N LEU A 77 13.55 14.11 1.03
CA LEU A 77 12.75 13.81 2.21
C LEU A 77 11.31 13.46 1.81
N ALA A 78 10.88 12.25 2.12
CA ALA A 78 9.51 11.78 1.94
C ALA A 78 8.89 11.36 3.27
N ALA A 79 7.64 11.76 3.48
CA ALA A 79 6.83 11.26 4.58
C ALA A 79 5.99 10.07 4.09
N PRO A 80 6.05 8.89 4.74
CA PRO A 80 5.10 7.82 4.44
C PRO A 80 3.70 8.25 4.90
N LEU A 81 2.74 8.28 3.97
CA LEU A 81 1.34 8.54 4.27
C LEU A 81 0.66 7.30 4.82
N PHE A 82 0.99 6.14 4.25
CA PHE A 82 0.67 4.83 4.81
C PHE A 82 1.61 3.78 4.23
N SER A 83 1.76 2.66 4.93
CA SER A 83 2.41 1.46 4.42
C SER A 83 1.72 0.22 4.99
N ARG A 84 1.41 -0.73 4.13
CA ARG A 84 0.81 -2.01 4.48
C ARG A 84 1.54 -3.12 3.73
N VAL A 85 1.90 -4.16 4.47
CA VAL A 85 2.54 -5.36 3.94
C VAL A 85 1.58 -6.53 4.11
N LEU A 86 1.33 -7.26 3.03
CA LEU A 86 0.48 -8.43 3.00
C LEU A 86 1.31 -9.63 2.57
N GLN A 87 1.29 -10.69 3.38
CA GLN A 87 1.83 -11.97 2.96
C GLN A 87 0.78 -12.73 2.16
N LEU A 88 1.09 -12.98 0.89
CA LEU A 88 0.19 -13.61 -0.06
C LEU A 88 0.28 -15.14 0.05
N PRO A 89 -0.87 -15.85 0.13
CA PRO A 89 -0.89 -17.30 0.15
C PRO A 89 -0.48 -17.91 -1.19
N ALA A 90 0.08 -19.13 -1.15
CA ALA A 90 0.64 -19.82 -2.32
C ALA A 90 -0.36 -20.16 -3.44
N GLY A 91 -1.68 -20.12 -3.18
CA GLY A 91 -2.72 -20.39 -4.19
C GLY A 91 -3.01 -19.24 -5.15
N LEU A 92 -2.33 -18.11 -4.98
CA LEU A 92 -2.48 -16.94 -5.85
C LEU A 92 -1.49 -16.99 -7.01
N ASP A 93 -1.92 -16.48 -8.15
CA ASP A 93 -1.07 -16.31 -9.32
C ASP A 93 -0.49 -14.90 -9.34
N LEU A 94 0.72 -14.80 -8.79
CA LEU A 94 1.43 -13.55 -8.60
C LEU A 94 1.92 -12.92 -9.91
N THR A 95 1.95 -13.70 -11.00
CA THR A 95 2.40 -13.22 -12.32
C THR A 95 1.33 -12.41 -13.05
N ARG A 96 0.07 -12.51 -12.59
CA ARG A 96 -1.10 -11.85 -13.17
C ARG A 96 -1.74 -10.85 -12.22
N ILE A 97 -0.97 -10.28 -11.30
CA ILE A 97 -1.44 -9.16 -10.47
C ILE A 97 -1.71 -7.96 -11.38
N ASP A 98 -2.84 -7.32 -11.14
CA ASP A 98 -3.24 -6.08 -11.79
C ASP A 98 -3.60 -5.03 -10.73
N ALA A 99 -3.34 -3.75 -11.01
CA ALA A 99 -3.61 -2.65 -10.10
C ALA A 99 -4.27 -1.50 -10.86
N VAL A 100 -5.47 -1.11 -10.42
CA VAL A 100 -6.27 -0.06 -11.06
C VAL A 100 -6.77 0.91 -10.00
N PHE A 101 -6.73 2.20 -10.30
CA PHE A 101 -7.37 3.22 -9.46
C PHE A 101 -8.76 3.53 -10.00
N GLU A 102 -9.80 3.17 -9.25
CA GLU A 102 -11.19 3.31 -9.68
C GLU A 102 -12.09 3.61 -8.47
N GLY A 103 -13.01 4.56 -8.61
CA GLY A 103 -13.96 4.89 -7.54
C GLY A 103 -13.31 5.50 -6.29
N GLN A 104 -12.19 6.23 -6.46
CA GLN A 104 -11.38 6.81 -5.38
C GLN A 104 -10.65 5.77 -4.50
N GLU A 105 -10.56 4.52 -4.97
CA GLU A 105 -9.83 3.46 -4.30
C GLU A 105 -8.79 2.86 -5.26
N LEU A 106 -7.62 2.51 -4.70
CA LEU A 106 -6.69 1.61 -5.37
C LEU A 106 -7.21 0.18 -5.22
N GLN A 107 -7.39 -0.50 -6.33
CA GLN A 107 -7.81 -1.89 -6.41
C GLN A 107 -6.66 -2.76 -6.95
N VAL A 108 -6.12 -3.64 -6.11
CA VAL A 108 -5.14 -4.64 -6.51
C VAL A 108 -5.84 -5.99 -6.64
N ARG A 109 -5.88 -6.52 -7.86
CA ARG A 109 -6.56 -7.76 -8.25
C ARG A 109 -5.52 -8.86 -8.40
N ILE A 110 -5.70 -9.95 -7.68
CA ILE A 110 -4.78 -11.09 -7.68
C ILE A 110 -5.58 -12.36 -7.99
N PRO A 111 -5.46 -12.91 -9.21
CA PRO A 111 -6.21 -14.11 -9.56
C PRO A 111 -5.69 -15.33 -8.81
N TYR A 112 -6.55 -16.35 -8.65
CA TYR A 112 -6.07 -17.69 -8.27
C TYR A 112 -5.29 -18.34 -9.43
N GLN A 113 -4.41 -19.26 -9.08
CA GLN A 113 -3.75 -20.12 -10.07
C GLN A 113 -4.79 -20.91 -10.85
N ALA A 114 -4.58 -21.06 -12.16
CA ALA A 114 -5.55 -21.62 -13.10
C ALA A 114 -5.91 -23.12 -12.89
N ASN A 115 -5.41 -23.77 -11.83
CA ASN A 115 -5.46 -25.22 -11.64
C ASN A 115 -6.09 -25.68 -10.31
N ALA A 116 -6.87 -24.84 -9.62
CA ALA A 116 -7.57 -25.25 -8.41
C ALA A 116 -8.96 -25.84 -8.70
N GLU A 117 -9.08 -26.75 -9.69
CA GLU A 117 -10.27 -27.59 -9.80
C GLU A 117 -10.30 -28.55 -8.60
N PRO A 118 -11.39 -28.64 -7.83
CA PRO A 118 -11.51 -29.60 -6.76
C PRO A 118 -11.35 -31.02 -7.32
N ARG A 119 -10.32 -31.75 -6.86
CA ARG A 119 -10.17 -33.16 -7.19
C ARG A 119 -10.69 -34.04 -6.07
N GLU A 120 -11.49 -35.03 -6.41
CA GLU A 120 -11.86 -36.09 -5.50
C GLU A 120 -10.64 -36.97 -5.22
N ILE A 121 -10.38 -37.26 -3.95
CA ILE A 121 -9.26 -38.12 -3.54
C ILE A 121 -9.80 -39.50 -3.22
N THR A 122 -9.47 -40.49 -4.05
CA THR A 122 -9.84 -41.89 -3.78
C THR A 122 -9.03 -42.44 -2.60
N ILE A 123 -9.74 -42.89 -1.56
CA ILE A 123 -9.13 -43.56 -0.40
C ILE A 123 -8.77 -45.01 -0.79
N LYS A 124 -7.49 -45.38 -0.73
CA LYS A 124 -7.05 -46.77 -0.93
C LYS A 124 -7.14 -47.54 0.40
N GLN A 125 -7.94 -48.60 0.42
CA GLN A 125 -7.94 -49.58 1.50
C GLN A 125 -6.85 -50.65 1.23
N ARG A 126 -6.10 -51.02 2.27
CA ARG A 126 -5.16 -52.15 2.25
C ARG A 126 -5.88 -53.42 2.68
#